data_AF-A0A2W5P9N6-F1
#
_entry.id   AF-A0A2W5P9N6-F1
#
_cell.length_a   1.000
_cell.length_b   1.000
_cell.length_c   1.000
_cell.angle_alpha   90.00
_cell.angle_beta   90.00
_cell.angle_gamma   90.00
#
_symmetry.space_group_name_H-M   'P 1'
#
loop_
_entity.id
_entity.type
_entity.pdbx_description
1 polymer ?
#
loop_
_entity_poly.entity_id
_entity_poly.type
_entity_poly.pdbx_seq_one_letter_code
_entity_poly.pdbx_strand_id
1 'polypeptide(L)'
;MDKLQAYIGALELAIRALDSTFVRANAAEVVRPRQSLSTRWRMSPTERALAERAETAAYDAAPDHWGARLALMSAFEALHASLRVIASASAHSNPASNAWRDAAARAREAARLALEAAAVFDDPGLPPTGHAQAAADTYDTAATGPAPDGLLSIR
;
A
#
# COMPACT_ATOMS: atom_id res chain seq x y z
N MET A 1 38.93 2.09 4.98
CA MET A 1 37.56 2.56 4.71
C MET A 1 36.86 2.74 6.04
N ASP A 2 36.28 3.90 6.31
CA ASP A 2 35.56 4.17 7.55
C ASP A 2 34.24 3.35 7.60
N LYS A 3 33.91 2.76 8.75
CA LYS A 3 32.69 1.94 8.96
C LYS A 3 31.42 2.74 8.66
N LEU A 4 31.44 4.03 8.97
CA LEU A 4 30.38 4.98 8.65
C LEU A 4 30.16 5.09 7.14
N GLN A 5 31.23 5.28 6.37
CA GLN A 5 31.16 5.38 4.91
C GLN A 5 30.68 4.06 4.28
N ALA A 6 31.07 2.92 4.85
CA ALA A 6 30.54 1.62 4.44
C ALA A 6 29.02 1.53 4.64
N TYR A 7 28.52 2.03 5.77
CA TYR A 7 27.09 1.98 6.09
C TYR A 7 26.25 2.94 5.24
N ILE A 8 26.76 4.15 5.00
CA ILE A 8 26.16 5.11 4.06
C ILE A 8 26.08 4.48 2.66
N GLY A 9 27.19 3.94 2.16
CA GLY A 9 27.22 3.28 0.84
C GLY A 9 26.26 2.09 0.75
N ALA A 10 26.10 1.31 1.83
CA ALA A 10 25.14 0.21 1.87
C ALA A 10 23.68 0.71 1.78
N LEU A 11 23.33 1.80 2.46
CA LEU A 11 21.99 2.40 2.38
C LEU A 11 21.72 3.00 1.00
N GLU A 12 22.69 3.69 0.41
CA GLU A 12 22.56 4.22 -0.95
C GLU A 12 22.36 3.11 -1.98
N LEU A 13 23.09 2.00 -1.85
CA LEU A 13 22.90 0.82 -2.71
C LEU A 13 21.51 0.21 -2.51
N ALA A 14 21.05 0.07 -1.27
CA ALA A 14 19.72 -0.46 -0.97
C ALA A 14 18.60 0.43 -1.56
N ILE A 15 18.73 1.75 -1.46
CA ILE A 15 17.81 2.72 -2.06
C ILE A 15 17.75 2.54 -3.59
N ARG A 16 18.91 2.47 -4.26
CA ARG A 16 18.97 2.28 -5.72
C ARG A 16 18.38 0.93 -6.15
N ALA A 17 18.65 -0.13 -5.39
CA ALA A 17 18.08 -1.44 -5.66
C ALA A 17 16.55 -1.43 -5.52
N LEU A 18 16.03 -0.76 -4.49
CA LEU A 18 14.61 -0.67 -4.23
C LEU A 18 13.88 0.17 -5.29
N ASP A 19 14.47 1.30 -5.71
CA ASP A 19 13.97 2.12 -6.82
C ASP A 19 13.87 1.29 -8.11
N SER A 20 14.93 0.54 -8.43
CA SER A 20 14.95 -0.36 -9.59
C SER A 20 13.86 -1.45 -9.51
N THR A 21 13.64 -2.02 -8.33
CA THR A 21 12.58 -3.03 -8.11
C THR A 21 11.19 -2.40 -8.23
N PHE A 22 10.97 -1.21 -7.68
CA PHE A 22 9.71 -0.49 -7.81
C PHE A 22 9.39 -0.20 -9.28
N VAL A 23 10.35 0.28 -10.07
CA VAL A 23 10.16 0.50 -11.51
C VAL A 23 9.77 -0.80 -12.23
N ARG A 24 10.45 -1.92 -11.94
CA ARG A 24 10.11 -3.22 -12.56
C ARG A 24 8.71 -3.69 -12.17
N ALA A 25 8.34 -3.58 -10.90
CA ALA A 25 7.02 -3.98 -10.41
C ALA A 25 5.88 -3.16 -11.03
N ASN A 26 6.13 -1.89 -11.38
CA ASN A 26 5.16 -1.05 -12.09
C ASN A 26 5.19 -1.26 -13.61
N ALA A 27 6.35 -1.52 -14.22
CA ALA A 27 6.47 -1.78 -15.65
C ALA A 27 5.84 -3.10 -16.09
N ALA A 28 5.77 -4.09 -15.18
CA ALA A 28 5.05 -5.34 -15.41
C ALA A 28 3.52 -5.14 -15.47
N GLU A 29 3.01 -4.00 -14.99
CA GLU A 29 1.58 -3.71 -15.02
C GLU A 29 1.18 -3.18 -16.40
N VAL A 30 0.32 -3.95 -17.06
CA VAL A 30 -0.22 -3.58 -18.36
C VAL A 30 -1.38 -2.61 -18.14
N VAL A 31 -1.09 -1.30 -18.19
CA VAL A 31 -2.13 -0.26 -18.18
C VAL A 31 -2.91 -0.33 -19.49
N ARG A 32 -4.05 -1.04 -19.45
CA ARG A 32 -4.98 -1.12 -20.59
C ARG A 32 -6.16 -0.21 -20.35
N PRO A 33 -6.30 0.87 -21.15
CA PRO A 33 -7.44 1.75 -20.99
C PRO A 33 -8.75 0.99 -21.31
N ARG A 34 -9.79 1.19 -20.48
CA ARG A 34 -11.10 0.50 -20.65
C ARG A 34 -11.79 0.95 -21.93
N GLN A 35 -11.50 2.16 -22.39
CA GLN A 35 -11.94 2.72 -23.66
C GLN A 35 -10.75 3.04 -24.55
N SER A 36 -10.88 2.86 -25.87
CA SER A 36 -9.80 3.24 -26.79
C SER A 36 -9.46 4.73 -26.67
N LEU A 37 -8.17 5.06 -26.72
CA LEU A 37 -7.72 6.46 -26.69
C LEU A 37 -8.33 7.26 -27.85
N SER A 38 -8.50 6.64 -29.02
CA SER A 38 -9.16 7.26 -30.17
C SER A 38 -10.61 7.66 -29.90
N THR A 39 -11.35 6.86 -29.13
CA THR A 39 -12.73 7.21 -28.73
C THR A 39 -12.72 8.36 -27.74
N ARG A 40 -11.80 8.32 -26.76
CA ARG A 40 -11.65 9.37 -25.73
C ARG A 40 -11.27 10.72 -26.31
N TRP A 41 -10.41 10.75 -27.33
CA TRP A 41 -9.98 11.99 -27.99
C TRP A 41 -11.04 12.64 -28.87
N ARG A 42 -12.11 11.93 -29.22
CA ARG A 42 -13.26 12.48 -29.96
C ARG A 42 -14.31 13.14 -29.05
N MET A 43 -14.22 12.96 -27.73
CA MET A 43 -15.13 13.57 -26.77
C MET A 43 -14.84 15.07 -26.61
N SER A 44 -15.85 15.83 -26.17
CA SER A 44 -15.63 17.20 -25.73
C SER A 44 -14.69 17.23 -24.50
N PRO A 45 -14.01 18.36 -24.21
CA PRO A 45 -13.11 18.44 -23.06
C PRO A 45 -13.75 18.05 -21.73
N THR A 46 -15.01 18.43 -21.51
CA THR A 46 -15.76 18.13 -20.28
C THR A 46 -16.08 16.64 -20.16
N GLU A 47 -16.55 16.02 -21.23
CA GLU A 47 -16.86 14.58 -21.26
C GLU A 47 -15.61 13.73 -21.10
N ARG A 48 -14.51 14.11 -21.78
CA ARG A 48 -13.22 13.44 -21.63
C ARG A 48 -12.72 13.49 -20.18
N ALA A 49 -12.81 14.64 -19.52
CA ALA A 49 -12.39 14.79 -18.12
C ALA A 49 -13.25 13.98 -17.13
N LEU A 50 -14.52 13.75 -17.45
CA LEU A 50 -15.39 12.85 -16.67
C LEU A 50 -15.02 11.39 -16.92
N ALA A 51 -14.79 11.00 -18.18
CA ALA A 51 -14.37 9.65 -18.54
C ALA A 51 -13.02 9.27 -17.93
N GLU A 52 -12.04 10.19 -17.92
CA GLU A 52 -10.74 9.98 -17.26
C GLU A 52 -10.88 9.78 -15.76
N ARG A 53 -11.71 10.58 -15.08
CA ARG A 53 -11.97 10.41 -13.63
C ARG A 53 -12.65 9.08 -13.32
N ALA A 54 -13.64 8.70 -14.12
CA ALA A 54 -14.34 7.43 -13.97
C ALA A 54 -13.39 6.24 -14.19
N GLU A 55 -12.48 6.34 -15.15
CA GLU A 55 -11.52 5.29 -15.41
C GLU A 55 -10.48 5.13 -14.30
N THR A 56 -9.95 6.24 -13.77
CA THR A 56 -9.05 6.22 -12.61
C THR A 56 -9.74 5.62 -11.38
N ALA A 57 -11.01 6.00 -11.13
CA ALA A 57 -11.77 5.47 -10.00
C ALA A 57 -12.09 3.98 -10.14
N ALA A 58 -12.18 3.49 -11.38
CA ALA A 58 -12.46 2.09 -11.70
C ALA A 58 -11.18 1.31 -12.04
N TYR A 59 -10.00 1.88 -11.81
CA TYR A 59 -8.72 1.21 -12.02
C TYR A 59 -8.50 0.21 -10.89
N ASP A 60 -8.86 -1.04 -11.17
CA ASP A 60 -8.65 -2.17 -10.27
C ASP A 60 -7.27 -2.76 -10.57
N ALA A 61 -6.23 -2.16 -9.99
CA ALA A 61 -4.93 -2.81 -9.92
C ALA A 61 -5.11 -4.09 -9.10
N ALA A 62 -4.57 -5.23 -9.54
CA ALA A 62 -4.66 -6.49 -8.80
C ALA A 62 -4.48 -6.23 -7.28
N PRO A 63 -5.50 -6.48 -6.44
CA PRO A 63 -5.54 -5.95 -5.06
C PRO A 63 -4.27 -6.26 -4.25
N ASP A 64 -3.70 -7.43 -4.48
CA ASP A 64 -2.50 -7.91 -3.79
C ASP A 64 -1.24 -7.11 -4.19
N HIS A 65 -1.16 -6.60 -5.42
CA HIS A 65 -0.04 -5.79 -5.89
C HIS A 65 -0.05 -4.37 -5.32
N TRP A 66 -1.21 -3.81 -4.98
CA TRP A 66 -1.29 -2.46 -4.40
C TRP A 66 -0.66 -2.42 -3.00
N GLY A 67 -0.97 -3.40 -2.16
CA GLY A 67 -0.36 -3.54 -0.83
C GLY A 67 1.17 -3.70 -0.91
N ALA A 68 1.65 -4.53 -1.84
CA ALA A 68 3.07 -4.72 -2.08
C ALA A 68 3.77 -3.43 -2.54
N ARG A 69 3.14 -2.64 -3.42
CA ARG A 69 3.68 -1.33 -3.86
C ARG A 69 3.76 -0.33 -2.72
N LEU A 70 2.74 -0.23 -1.89
CA LEU A 70 2.76 0.63 -0.71
C LEU A 70 3.85 0.21 0.29
N ALA A 71 4.06 -1.10 0.46
CA ALA A 71 5.14 -1.62 1.27
C ALA A 71 6.52 -1.24 0.71
N LEU A 72 6.74 -1.33 -0.61
CA LEU A 72 7.97 -0.87 -1.27
C LEU A 72 8.18 0.64 -1.09
N MET A 73 7.14 1.46 -1.26
CA MET A 73 7.23 2.91 -1.03
C MET A 73 7.59 3.24 0.43
N SER A 74 6.96 2.55 1.39
CA SER A 74 7.24 2.74 2.82
C SER A 74 8.67 2.35 3.18
N ALA A 75 9.17 1.23 2.61
CA ALA A 75 10.55 0.80 2.77
C ALA A 75 11.53 1.84 2.19
N PHE A 76 11.22 2.42 1.04
CA PHE A 76 12.03 3.46 0.40
C PHE A 76 12.15 4.71 1.27
N GLU A 77 11.02 5.20 1.78
CA GLU A 77 11.01 6.36 2.69
C GLU A 77 11.77 6.09 3.99
N ALA A 78 11.63 4.88 4.56
CA ALA A 78 12.34 4.48 5.77
C ALA A 78 13.87 4.43 5.57
N LEU A 79 14.35 3.97 4.40
CA LEU A 79 15.77 4.00 4.07
C LEU A 79 16.29 5.43 3.91
N HIS A 80 15.55 6.31 3.22
CA HIS A 80 15.91 7.73 3.10
C HIS A 80 15.90 8.47 4.44
N ALA A 81 14.95 8.16 5.32
CA ALA A 81 14.91 8.72 6.67
C ALA A 81 16.11 8.24 7.49
N SER A 82 16.45 6.96 7.39
CA SER A 82 17.63 6.38 8.06
C SER A 82 18.92 7.05 7.57
N LEU A 83 19.09 7.17 6.25
CA LEU A 83 20.23 7.85 5.65
C LEU A 83 20.38 9.29 6.14
N ARG A 84 19.29 10.06 6.21
CA ARG A 84 19.30 11.44 6.74
C ARG A 84 19.77 11.50 8.19
N VAL A 85 19.32 10.56 9.04
CA VAL A 85 19.73 10.49 10.46
C VAL A 85 21.23 10.22 10.55
N ILE A 86 21.72 9.22 9.80
CA ILE A 86 23.11 8.76 9.80
C ILE A 86 24.06 9.82 9.24
N ALA A 87 23.66 10.49 8.16
CA ALA A 87 24.43 11.54 7.52
C ALA A 87 24.41 12.86 8.31
N SER A 88 23.58 12.99 9.35
CA SER A 88 23.49 14.23 10.14
C SER A 88 24.73 14.46 11.00
N ALA A 89 25.13 15.72 11.15
CA ALA A 89 26.27 16.12 11.98
C ALA A 89 26.10 15.75 13.47
N SER A 90 24.86 15.69 13.98
CA SER A 90 24.59 15.30 15.38
C SER A 90 24.78 13.81 15.62
N ALA A 91 24.51 12.97 14.62
CA ALA A 91 24.82 11.54 14.68
C ALA A 91 26.33 11.28 14.61
N HIS A 92 27.09 12.14 13.92
CA HIS A 92 28.55 12.07 13.85
C HIS A 92 29.23 12.46 15.17
N SER A 93 28.69 13.43 15.91
CA SER A 93 29.27 13.88 17.18
C SER A 93 28.96 12.95 18.36
N ASN A 94 27.97 12.06 18.23
CA ASN A 94 27.65 11.04 19.24
C ASN A 94 27.25 9.68 18.61
N PRO A 95 28.22 8.81 18.26
CA PRO A 95 27.96 7.50 17.69
C PRO A 95 27.21 6.52 18.62
N ALA A 96 27.21 6.76 19.94
CA ALA A 96 26.48 5.95 20.92
C ALA A 96 24.98 6.33 21.01
N SER A 97 24.58 7.38 20.31
CA SER A 97 23.21 7.88 20.22
C SER A 97 22.22 6.77 19.83
N ASN A 98 21.08 6.72 20.53
CA ASN A 98 19.95 5.85 20.19
C ASN A 98 19.52 6.00 18.71
N ALA A 99 19.76 7.18 18.10
CA ALA A 99 19.43 7.46 16.71
C ALA A 99 20.09 6.49 15.71
N TRP A 100 21.31 6.02 15.99
CA TRP A 100 21.99 5.01 15.16
C TRP A 100 21.29 3.66 15.23
N ARG A 101 20.89 3.24 16.43
CA ARG A 101 20.16 1.98 16.64
C ARG A 101 18.78 2.02 16.01
N ASP A 102 18.09 3.15 16.13
CA ASP A 102 16.76 3.35 15.54
C ASP A 102 16.82 3.38 14.01
N ALA A 103 17.80 4.07 13.43
CA ALA A 103 18.02 4.08 11.99
C ALA A 103 18.36 2.68 11.46
N ALA A 104 19.19 1.91 12.16
CA ALA A 104 19.49 0.53 11.79
C ALA A 104 18.27 -0.39 11.93
N ALA A 105 17.43 -0.22 12.95
CA ALA A 105 16.19 -0.97 13.10
C ALA A 105 15.21 -0.67 11.97
N ARG A 106 15.04 0.60 11.60
CA ARG A 106 14.20 1.02 10.47
C ARG A 106 14.70 0.47 9.15
N ALA A 107 16.01 0.50 8.90
CA ALA A 107 16.59 -0.07 7.70
C ALA A 107 16.37 -1.59 7.60
N ARG A 108 16.43 -2.32 8.73
CA ARG A 108 16.09 -3.75 8.76
C ARG A 108 14.63 -4.02 8.47
N GLU A 109 13.72 -3.23 9.04
CA GLU A 109 12.29 -3.37 8.76
C GLU A 109 11.96 -3.03 7.30
N ALA A 110 12.61 -2.01 6.72
CA ALA A 110 12.50 -1.70 5.30
C ALA A 110 12.95 -2.88 4.42
N ALA A 111 14.05 -3.54 4.78
CA ALA A 111 14.51 -4.74 4.06
C ALA A 111 13.50 -5.89 4.16
N ARG A 112 12.93 -6.14 5.34
CA ARG A 112 11.88 -7.16 5.53
C ARG A 112 10.67 -6.86 4.66
N LEU A 113 10.15 -5.64 4.68
CA LEU A 113 9.02 -5.20 3.85
C LEU A 113 9.30 -5.36 2.36
N ALA A 114 10.51 -5.02 1.91
CA ALA A 114 10.90 -5.16 0.52
C ALA A 114 10.93 -6.63 0.06
N LEU A 115 11.36 -7.56 0.93
CA LEU A 115 11.36 -9.00 0.64
C LEU A 115 9.94 -9.56 0.57
N GLU A 116 9.06 -9.20 1.51
CA GLU A 116 7.65 -9.61 1.50
C GLU A 116 6.94 -9.07 0.25
N ALA A 117 7.19 -7.81 -0.11
CA ALA A 117 6.61 -7.22 -1.32
C ALA A 117 7.13 -7.90 -2.59
N ALA A 118 8.41 -8.28 -2.64
CA ALA A 118 8.97 -9.03 -3.77
C ALA A 118 8.27 -10.39 -3.94
N ALA A 119 8.00 -11.11 -2.84
CA ALA A 119 7.31 -12.39 -2.89
C ALA A 119 5.90 -12.30 -3.51
N VAL A 120 5.18 -11.19 -3.29
CA VAL A 120 3.86 -10.95 -3.91
C VAL A 120 3.96 -10.78 -5.43
N PHE A 121 5.06 -10.24 -5.95
CA PHE A 121 5.26 -10.12 -7.40
C PHE A 121 5.74 -11.43 -8.05
N ASP A 122 6.40 -12.31 -7.29
CA ASP A 122 6.93 -13.58 -7.77
C ASP A 122 5.90 -14.74 -7.67
N ASP A 123 4.91 -14.63 -6.78
CA ASP A 123 3.83 -15.62 -6.58
C ASP A 123 2.45 -15.05 -6.99
N PRO A 124 1.99 -15.26 -8.24
CA PRO A 124 0.69 -14.77 -8.71
C PRO A 124 -0.52 -15.52 -8.13
N GLY A 125 -0.35 -16.31 -7.06
CA GLY A 125 -1.37 -17.22 -6.54
C GLY A 125 -1.74 -17.06 -5.05
N LEU A 126 -1.15 -16.12 -4.30
CA LEU A 126 -1.50 -15.97 -2.90
C LEU A 126 -2.88 -15.31 -2.77
N PRO A 127 -3.90 -16.00 -2.24
CA PRO A 127 -5.18 -15.36 -2.00
C PRO A 127 -4.97 -14.22 -0.98
N PRO A 128 -5.65 -13.07 -1.13
CA PRO A 128 -5.67 -12.08 -0.07
C PRO A 128 -6.12 -12.80 1.19
N THR A 129 -5.27 -12.86 2.22
CA THR A 129 -5.66 -13.42 3.51
C THR A 129 -6.85 -12.60 3.98
N GLY A 130 -8.03 -13.19 3.80
CA GLY A 130 -9.27 -12.48 3.89
C GLY A 130 -9.44 -11.84 5.25
N HIS A 131 -10.11 -10.69 5.26
CA HIS A 131 -11.13 -10.48 6.27
C HIS A 131 -12.19 -11.58 6.12
N ALA A 132 -11.88 -12.79 6.59
CA ALA A 132 -12.87 -13.74 7.06
C ALA A 132 -13.41 -13.19 8.38
N GLN A 133 -14.11 -12.07 8.32
CA GLN A 133 -15.03 -11.70 9.38
C GLN A 133 -16.35 -12.33 8.99
N ALA A 134 -16.66 -13.42 9.71
CA ALA A 134 -17.82 -14.26 9.53
C ALA A 134 -19.07 -13.43 9.21
N ALA A 135 -19.66 -13.71 8.05
CA ALA A 135 -21.10 -13.55 7.88
C ALA A 135 -21.79 -14.55 8.81
N ALA A 136 -22.00 -14.13 10.04
CA ALA A 136 -22.96 -14.66 11.00
C ALA A 136 -23.84 -13.45 11.35
N ASP A 137 -25.15 -13.40 11.15
CA ASP A 137 -26.13 -14.41 10.82
C ASP A 137 -27.26 -13.74 10.01
N THR A 138 -27.76 -14.48 9.02
CA THR A 138 -29.15 -14.57 8.57
C THR A 138 -30.08 -13.37 8.80
N TYR A 139 -30.39 -12.67 7.70
CA TYR A 139 -31.71 -12.09 7.49
C TYR A 139 -32.74 -13.24 7.44
N ASP A 140 -33.34 -13.57 8.59
CA ASP A 140 -34.57 -14.37 8.59
C ASP A 140 -35.76 -13.45 8.35
N THR A 141 -36.49 -13.74 7.28
CA THR A 141 -37.70 -13.05 6.86
C THR A 141 -38.86 -14.03 7.02
N ALA A 142 -39.63 -13.89 8.10
CA ALA A 142 -41.00 -14.40 8.22
C ALA A 142 -41.73 -13.60 9.31
N ALA A 143 -42.58 -12.64 8.94
CA ALA A 143 -44.02 -12.84 8.70
C ALA A 143 -44.88 -12.89 9.99
N THR A 144 -45.58 -11.77 10.24
CA THR A 144 -46.98 -11.66 10.71
C THR A 144 -47.47 -12.48 11.93
N GLY A 145 -47.81 -11.76 13.01
CA GLY A 145 -48.72 -12.19 14.08
C GLY A 145 -49.27 -10.96 14.85
N PRO A 146 -50.52 -10.98 15.36
CA PRO A 146 -51.42 -9.83 15.39
C PRO A 146 -51.30 -8.93 16.63
N ALA A 147 -51.76 -7.68 16.50
CA ALA A 147 -51.95 -6.72 17.58
C ALA A 147 -52.97 -7.22 18.63
N PRO A 148 -52.77 -6.96 19.92
CA PRO A 148 -53.86 -6.95 20.89
C PRO A 148 -54.28 -5.52 21.20
N ASP A 149 -55.42 -5.12 20.62
CA ASP A 149 -56.31 -4.13 21.20
C ASP A 149 -56.95 -4.75 22.45
N GLY A 150 -56.76 -4.08 23.59
CA GLY A 150 -57.25 -4.50 24.91
C GLY A 150 -57.69 -3.30 25.72
N LEU A 151 -58.93 -2.89 25.45
CA LEU A 151 -59.77 -1.93 26.16
C LEU A 151 -59.78 -2.08 27.71
N LEU A 152 -59.85 -0.93 28.38
CA LEU A 152 -60.61 -0.63 29.63
C LEU A 152 -60.15 -1.21 30.99
N SER A 153 -59.69 -0.32 31.88
CA SER A 153 -60.22 -0.22 33.27
C SER A 153 -59.85 1.16 33.84
N ILE A 154 -60.72 2.18 33.73
CA ILE A 154 -61.52 2.72 34.84
C ILE A 154 -60.93 2.40 36.23
N ARG A 155 -60.29 3.39 36.85
CA ARG A 155 -60.77 4.14 38.04
C ARG A 155 -59.86 5.32 38.34
#